data_AF-A0A937JYC5-F1
#
_entry.id   AF-A0A937JYC5-F1
#
_cell.length_a   1.000
_cell.length_b   1.000
_cell.length_c   1.000
_cell.angle_alpha   90.00
_cell.angle_beta   90.00
_cell.angle_gamma   90.00
#
_symmetry.space_group_name_H-M   'P 1'
#
loop_
_entity.id
_entity.type
_entity.pdbx_description
1 polymer ?
#
loop_
_entity_poly.entity_id
_entity_poly.type
_entity_poly.pdbx_seq_one_letter_code
_entity_poly.pdbx_strand_id
1 'polypeptide(L)'
;MNLVWDRSVNNPISHDLPQDNVNTGSFAHNLIAVGESKRSGLILCKEHYAEFAGPGAAVGSSVEQHYTTVIAIGAPEIVEVTTHEDRQRAYSRRIQWVRWLHKIVDHPDPIQRVEKLFAGFDAFFGNEVLANLSDDILARLAGVLPQTVATLRTQHRHFANPNRLEGSVGKANLCIRAIHLEPIGLLAQRPEVPMASIYPSLITALQSLPCPA
;
A
#
# COMPACT_ATOMS: atom_id res chain seq x y z
N MET A 1 -42.11 -11.21 -9.34
CA MET A 1 -42.53 -9.98 -8.64
C MET A 1 -41.63 -8.86 -9.14
N ASN A 2 -42.11 -8.14 -10.15
CA ASN A 2 -41.40 -7.03 -10.80
C ASN A 2 -41.92 -5.73 -10.20
N LEU A 3 -41.04 -4.85 -9.73
CA LEU A 3 -41.42 -3.47 -9.41
C LEU A 3 -40.70 -2.53 -10.37
N VAL A 4 -41.53 -2.06 -11.30
CA VAL A 4 -41.33 -0.96 -12.24
C VAL A 4 -41.25 0.33 -11.44
N TRP A 5 -40.24 1.17 -11.69
CA TRP A 5 -40.25 2.56 -11.27
C TRP A 5 -40.68 3.44 -12.45
N ASP A 6 -41.79 4.13 -12.22
CA ASP A 6 -42.52 4.97 -13.16
C ASP A 6 -41.74 6.24 -13.53
N ARG A 7 -41.84 6.67 -14.79
CA ARG A 7 -41.36 7.95 -15.31
C ARG A 7 -42.59 8.82 -15.57
N SER A 8 -42.70 9.95 -14.88
CA SER A 8 -43.09 11.25 -15.43
C SER A 8 -43.52 12.20 -14.33
N VAL A 9 -42.78 13.29 -14.10
CA VAL A 9 -43.35 14.66 -14.12
C VAL A 9 -42.24 15.64 -14.52
N ASN A 10 -42.41 16.30 -15.66
CA ASN A 10 -41.67 17.51 -16.04
C ASN A 10 -42.37 18.74 -15.47
N ASN A 11 -41.60 19.71 -14.94
CA ASN A 11 -41.50 21.13 -15.35
C ASN A 11 -41.22 22.07 -14.13
N PRO A 12 -40.85 23.35 -14.31
CA PRO A 12 -39.54 23.86 -13.92
C PRO A 12 -39.65 24.94 -12.83
N ILE A 13 -38.72 24.96 -11.88
CA ILE A 13 -38.63 26.09 -10.95
C ILE A 13 -37.21 26.64 -11.03
N SER A 14 -37.11 27.75 -11.75
CA SER A 14 -35.99 28.68 -11.68
C SER A 14 -35.86 29.14 -10.22
N HIS A 15 -34.83 28.66 -9.53
CA HIS A 15 -34.36 29.26 -8.30
C HIS A 15 -32.92 29.68 -8.54
N ASP A 16 -32.71 31.00 -8.54
CA ASP A 16 -31.40 31.64 -8.46
C ASP A 16 -30.59 31.00 -7.33
N LEU A 17 -29.54 30.28 -7.71
CA LEU A 17 -28.48 29.91 -6.77
C LEU A 17 -27.55 31.12 -6.61
N PRO A 18 -27.17 31.49 -5.39
CA PRO A 18 -26.11 32.45 -5.17
C PRO A 18 -24.85 31.95 -5.88
N GLN A 19 -24.24 32.82 -6.67
CA GLN A 19 -22.90 32.64 -7.20
C GLN A 19 -21.91 32.71 -6.03
N ASP A 20 -21.86 31.64 -5.24
CA ASP A 20 -20.78 31.42 -4.31
C ASP A 20 -19.54 31.12 -5.14
N ASN A 21 -18.74 32.18 -5.35
CA ASN A 21 -17.33 32.09 -5.69
C ASN A 21 -16.62 31.31 -4.57
N VAL A 22 -16.78 29.98 -4.60
CA VAL A 22 -15.88 29.08 -3.90
C VAL A 22 -14.56 29.20 -4.66
N ASN A 23 -13.65 29.98 -4.08
CA ASN A 23 -12.24 29.91 -4.40
C ASN A 23 -11.82 28.43 -4.35
N THR A 24 -11.78 27.78 -5.51
CA THR A 24 -11.20 26.45 -5.71
C THR A 24 -9.69 26.59 -5.52
N GLY A 25 -9.27 26.77 -4.26
CA GLY A 25 -7.91 26.51 -3.83
C GLY A 25 -7.65 25.03 -4.10
N SER A 26 -6.90 24.78 -5.16
CA SER A 26 -6.44 23.46 -5.57
C SER A 26 -5.68 22.78 -4.43
N PHE A 27 -6.39 21.99 -3.62
CA PHE A 27 -5.81 20.92 -2.82
C PHE A 27 -5.68 19.66 -3.67
N ALA A 28 -5.22 19.80 -4.92
CA ALA A 28 -4.76 18.67 -5.70
C ALA A 28 -3.46 18.17 -5.06
N HIS A 29 -3.58 17.52 -3.91
CA HIS A 29 -2.54 16.64 -3.42
C HIS A 29 -2.36 15.57 -4.50
N ASN A 30 -1.17 15.56 -5.11
CA ASN A 30 -0.83 14.63 -6.17
C ASN A 30 -0.93 13.20 -5.62
N LEU A 31 -1.99 12.51 -6.01
CA LEU A 31 -2.14 11.09 -5.72
C LEU A 31 -1.13 10.34 -6.59
N ILE A 32 -0.41 9.41 -5.98
CA ILE A 32 0.46 8.49 -6.70
C ILE A 32 -0.08 7.08 -6.61
N ALA A 33 0.36 6.21 -7.51
CA ALA A 33 0.09 4.78 -7.45
C ALA A 33 1.36 3.99 -7.69
N VAL A 34 1.37 2.75 -7.19
CA VAL A 34 2.37 1.76 -7.57
C VAL A 34 2.12 1.37 -9.03
N GLY A 35 3.16 1.39 -9.86
CA GLY A 35 3.12 0.96 -11.25
C GLY A 35 2.58 -0.45 -11.40
N GLU A 36 1.91 -0.73 -12.51
CA GLU A 36 1.34 -2.04 -12.79
C GLU A 36 2.37 -3.04 -13.34
N SER A 37 3.50 -2.53 -13.80
CA SER A 37 4.65 -3.25 -14.35
C SER A 37 5.50 -3.84 -13.22
N LYS A 38 5.45 -5.18 -13.07
CA LYS A 38 6.32 -6.07 -12.24
C LYS A 38 5.70 -6.55 -10.92
N ARG A 39 6.22 -7.67 -10.43
CA ARG A 39 6.02 -8.24 -9.08
C ARG A 39 6.66 -7.31 -8.05
N SER A 40 6.04 -6.16 -7.81
CA SER A 40 6.54 -5.12 -6.92
C SER A 40 5.42 -4.55 -6.06
N GLY A 41 5.78 -3.87 -4.98
CA GLY A 41 4.79 -3.25 -4.09
C GLY A 41 5.45 -2.49 -2.96
N LEU A 42 4.63 -1.83 -2.16
CA LEU A 42 5.04 -1.13 -0.95
C LEU A 42 4.37 -1.75 0.27
N ILE A 43 5.13 -1.97 1.34
CA ILE A 43 4.58 -2.19 2.68
C ILE A 43 4.61 -0.85 3.39
N LEU A 44 3.44 -0.39 3.82
CA LEU A 44 3.26 0.88 4.51
C LEU A 44 3.09 0.58 6.00
N CYS A 45 4.14 0.82 6.79
CA CYS A 45 4.14 0.53 8.22
C CYS A 45 3.58 1.70 9.03
N LYS A 46 2.56 1.42 9.81
CA LYS A 46 2.03 2.29 10.87
C LYS A 46 2.53 1.80 12.23
N GLU A 47 2.20 2.54 13.27
CA GLU A 47 2.71 2.31 14.63
C GLU A 47 2.45 0.88 15.14
N HIS A 48 1.30 0.28 14.81
CA HIS A 48 0.91 -1.03 15.33
C HIS A 48 0.62 -2.09 14.26
N TYR A 49 0.53 -1.70 12.99
CA TYR A 49 0.19 -2.61 11.91
C TYR A 49 0.82 -2.16 10.59
N ALA A 50 0.75 -2.99 9.57
CA ALA A 50 1.25 -2.65 8.24
C ALA A 50 0.17 -2.93 7.19
N GLU A 51 0.19 -2.14 6.13
CA GLU A 51 -0.69 -2.30 4.97
C GLU A 51 0.15 -2.65 3.75
N PHE A 52 -0.43 -3.36 2.78
CA PHE A 52 0.25 -3.69 1.53
C PHE A 52 -0.35 -2.93 0.33
N ALA A 53 0.49 -2.22 -0.41
CA ALA A 53 0.19 -1.55 -1.67
C ALA A 53 0.83 -2.35 -2.83
N GLY A 54 0.08 -3.25 -3.45
CA GLY A 54 0.57 -3.96 -4.63
C GLY A 54 0.40 -3.15 -5.93
N PRO A 55 0.66 -3.75 -7.10
CA PRO A 55 0.59 -3.04 -8.37
C PRO A 55 -0.76 -2.37 -8.61
N GLY A 56 -0.70 -1.16 -9.15
CA GLY A 56 -1.84 -0.29 -9.41
C GLY A 56 -2.45 0.35 -8.14
N ALA A 57 -1.98 0.04 -6.94
CA ALA A 57 -2.57 0.59 -5.72
C ALA A 57 -2.23 2.07 -5.53
N ALA A 58 -3.25 2.87 -5.20
CA ALA A 58 -3.08 4.25 -4.74
C ALA A 58 -2.24 4.33 -3.45
N VAL A 59 -1.41 5.36 -3.33
CA VAL A 59 -0.53 5.70 -2.20
C VAL A 59 -0.42 7.23 -2.09
N GLY A 60 -0.25 7.76 -0.88
CA GLY A 60 0.00 9.20 -0.65
C GLY A 60 -1.25 10.06 -0.71
N SER A 61 -2.42 9.51 -0.37
CA SER A 61 -3.66 10.29 -0.27
C SER A 61 -3.65 11.20 0.96
N SER A 62 -4.32 12.35 0.89
CA SER A 62 -4.48 13.27 2.02
C SER A 62 -5.22 12.67 3.23
N VAL A 63 -5.87 11.51 3.04
CA VAL A 63 -6.62 10.77 4.06
C VAL A 63 -5.75 9.72 4.77
N GLU A 64 -4.52 9.48 4.30
CA GLU A 64 -3.67 8.45 4.88
C GLU A 64 -3.02 8.91 6.18
N GLN A 65 -3.18 8.09 7.22
CA GLN A 65 -2.54 8.27 8.52
C GLN A 65 -1.02 8.09 8.39
N HIS A 66 -0.29 8.79 9.26
CA HIS A 66 1.18 8.81 9.30
C HIS A 66 1.81 7.41 9.23
N TYR A 67 2.60 7.18 8.19
CA TYR A 67 3.47 6.01 8.07
C TYR A 67 4.77 6.28 8.83
N THR A 68 5.22 5.30 9.59
CA THR A 68 6.51 5.31 10.31
C THR A 68 7.66 4.86 9.40
N THR A 69 7.36 3.90 8.53
CA THR A 69 8.32 3.32 7.59
C THR A 69 7.58 2.89 6.33
N VAL A 70 8.22 3.02 5.18
CA VAL A 70 7.74 2.46 3.92
C VAL A 70 8.81 1.53 3.37
N ILE A 71 8.42 0.30 3.05
CA ILE A 71 9.32 -0.71 2.52
C ILE A 71 8.93 -1.02 1.09
N ALA A 72 9.81 -0.69 0.15
CA ALA A 72 9.67 -1.13 -1.23
C ALA A 72 10.08 -2.59 -1.37
N ILE A 73 9.25 -3.38 -2.05
CA ILE A 73 9.55 -4.75 -2.46
C ILE A 73 9.70 -4.76 -3.98
N GLY A 74 10.86 -5.23 -4.45
CA GLY A 74 11.20 -5.24 -5.87
C GLY A 74 11.65 -3.87 -6.36
N ALA A 75 11.11 -3.48 -7.51
CA ALA A 75 11.38 -2.18 -8.12
C ALA A 75 10.04 -1.53 -8.49
N PRO A 76 9.25 -1.09 -7.49
CA PRO A 76 7.98 -0.42 -7.76
C PRO A 76 8.24 0.91 -8.45
N GLU A 77 7.69 1.05 -9.66
CA GLU A 77 7.59 2.34 -10.33
C GLU A 77 6.50 3.16 -9.63
N ILE A 78 6.68 4.47 -9.52
CA ILE A 78 5.69 5.37 -8.92
C ILE A 78 5.10 6.20 -10.03
N VAL A 79 3.79 6.09 -10.23
CA VAL A 79 3.07 6.80 -11.28
C VAL A 79 2.16 7.86 -10.69
N GLU A 80 2.14 9.04 -11.31
CA GLU A 80 1.20 10.08 -10.93
C GLU A 80 -0.20 9.73 -11.42
N VAL A 81 -1.20 10.01 -10.58
CA VAL A 81 -2.60 9.73 -10.86
C VAL A 81 -3.33 11.06 -11.05
N THR A 82 -3.47 11.47 -12.31
CA THR A 82 -3.97 12.81 -12.66
C THR A 82 -5.46 12.80 -13.00
N THR A 83 -5.96 11.75 -13.66
CA THR A 83 -7.35 11.69 -14.13
C THR A 83 -8.29 11.09 -13.08
N HIS A 84 -9.57 11.45 -13.13
CA HIS A 84 -10.58 10.87 -12.23
C HIS A 84 -10.72 9.35 -12.40
N GLU A 85 -10.64 8.86 -13.64
CA GLU A 85 -10.71 7.43 -13.96
C GLU A 85 -9.51 6.67 -13.36
N ASP A 86 -8.30 7.20 -13.50
CA ASP A 86 -7.10 6.61 -12.91
C ASP A 86 -7.16 6.63 -11.37
N ARG A 87 -7.71 7.69 -10.78
CA ARG A 87 -7.97 7.74 -9.32
C ARG A 87 -8.90 6.62 -8.88
N GLN A 88 -10.04 6.44 -9.55
CA GLN A 88 -10.99 5.38 -9.23
C GLN A 88 -10.36 4.00 -9.38
N ARG A 89 -9.58 3.77 -10.44
CA ARG A 89 -8.85 2.52 -10.66
C ARG A 89 -7.82 2.27 -9.56
N ALA A 90 -7.01 3.27 -9.23
CA ALA A 90 -5.95 3.13 -8.22
C ALA A 90 -6.51 2.85 -6.82
N TYR A 91 -7.59 3.54 -6.43
CA TYR A 91 -8.29 3.25 -5.17
C TYR A 91 -8.95 1.87 -5.18
N SER A 92 -9.54 1.46 -6.31
CA SER A 92 -10.12 0.12 -6.43
C SER A 92 -9.07 -0.98 -6.24
N ARG A 93 -7.87 -0.81 -6.82
CA ARG A 93 -6.73 -1.71 -6.58
C ARG A 93 -6.28 -1.69 -5.14
N ARG A 94 -6.15 -0.50 -4.52
CA ARG A 94 -5.82 -0.37 -3.10
C ARG A 94 -6.78 -1.15 -2.21
N ILE A 95 -8.09 -1.03 -2.46
CA ILE A 95 -9.13 -1.78 -1.73
C ILE A 95 -8.98 -3.29 -1.94
N GLN A 96 -8.67 -3.75 -3.16
CA GLN A 96 -8.44 -5.18 -3.42
C GLN A 96 -7.28 -5.73 -2.59
N TRP A 97 -6.15 -5.02 -2.53
CA TRP A 97 -4.99 -5.43 -1.74
C TRP A 97 -5.27 -5.43 -0.22
N VAL A 98 -5.97 -4.39 0.28
CA VAL A 98 -6.41 -4.34 1.68
C VAL A 98 -7.33 -5.51 2.00
N ARG A 99 -8.31 -5.81 1.14
CA ARG A 99 -9.22 -6.95 1.33
C ARG A 99 -8.50 -8.29 1.30
N TRP A 100 -7.51 -8.43 0.42
CA TRP A 100 -6.69 -9.65 0.37
C TRP A 100 -5.94 -9.85 1.68
N LEU A 101 -5.28 -8.82 2.20
CA LEU A 101 -4.56 -8.91 3.48
C LEU A 101 -5.53 -9.14 4.65
N HIS A 102 -6.69 -8.46 4.66
CA HIS A 102 -7.72 -8.64 5.68
C HIS A 102 -8.22 -10.09 5.75
N LYS A 103 -8.43 -10.76 4.61
CA LYS A 103 -8.80 -12.19 4.58
C LYS A 103 -7.75 -13.09 5.23
N ILE A 104 -6.48 -12.69 5.20
CA ILE A 104 -5.40 -13.40 5.89
C ILE A 104 -5.51 -13.13 7.39
N VAL A 105 -5.61 -11.85 7.78
CA VAL A 105 -5.62 -11.42 9.18
C VAL A 105 -6.86 -11.86 9.96
N ASP A 106 -8.01 -12.03 9.28
CA ASP A 106 -9.27 -12.52 9.86
C ASP A 106 -9.23 -13.99 10.26
N HIS A 107 -8.20 -14.74 9.84
CA HIS A 107 -8.11 -16.15 10.21
C HIS A 107 -7.88 -16.28 11.74
N PRO A 108 -8.67 -17.11 12.45
CA PRO A 108 -8.63 -17.14 13.92
C PRO A 108 -7.30 -17.68 14.47
N ASP A 109 -6.66 -18.59 13.74
CA ASP A 109 -5.39 -19.20 14.12
C ASP A 109 -4.20 -18.33 13.66
N PRO A 110 -3.37 -17.79 14.60
CA PRO A 110 -2.24 -16.93 14.27
C PRO A 110 -1.14 -17.62 13.46
N ILE A 111 -0.97 -18.94 13.59
CA ILE A 111 0.02 -19.69 12.80
C ILE A 111 -0.43 -19.71 11.33
N GLN A 112 -1.69 -20.03 11.10
CA GLN A 112 -2.25 -20.03 9.75
C GLN A 112 -2.28 -18.65 9.09
N ARG A 113 -2.39 -17.56 9.88
CA ARG A 113 -2.24 -16.19 9.33
C ARG A 113 -0.88 -15.99 8.69
N VAL A 114 0.18 -16.41 9.37
CA VAL A 114 1.55 -16.29 8.87
C VAL A 114 1.78 -17.21 7.68
N GLU A 115 1.31 -18.46 7.73
CA GLU A 115 1.45 -19.39 6.60
C GLU A 115 0.73 -18.88 5.34
N LYS A 116 -0.48 -18.35 5.48
CA LYS A 116 -1.23 -17.74 4.37
C LYS A 116 -0.55 -16.49 3.83
N LEU A 117 0.03 -15.67 4.71
CA LEU A 117 0.84 -14.52 4.30
C LEU A 117 2.06 -14.97 3.49
N PHE A 118 2.79 -15.98 3.98
CA PHE A 118 3.96 -16.53 3.29
C PHE A 118 3.57 -17.11 1.93
N ALA A 119 2.55 -17.96 1.87
CA ALA A 119 2.07 -18.53 0.62
C ALA A 119 1.66 -17.45 -0.40
N GLY A 120 0.99 -16.39 0.05
CA GLY A 120 0.58 -15.29 -0.81
C GLY A 120 1.76 -14.45 -1.32
N PHE A 121 2.74 -14.16 -0.47
CA PHE A 121 3.96 -13.44 -0.85
C PHE A 121 4.86 -14.30 -1.75
N ASP A 122 5.02 -15.59 -1.47
CA ASP A 122 5.80 -16.51 -2.29
C ASP A 122 5.17 -16.66 -3.69
N ALA A 123 3.85 -16.83 -3.76
CA ALA A 123 3.15 -16.90 -5.04
C ALA A 123 3.30 -15.60 -5.88
N PHE A 124 3.34 -14.45 -5.22
CA PHE A 124 3.38 -13.16 -5.90
C PHE A 124 4.79 -12.66 -6.21
N PHE A 125 5.73 -12.80 -5.27
CA PHE A 125 7.09 -12.28 -5.36
C PHE A 125 8.18 -13.34 -5.42
N GLY A 126 7.90 -14.57 -4.98
CA GLY A 126 8.88 -15.64 -4.78
C GLY A 126 9.49 -15.65 -3.36
N ASN A 127 10.18 -16.75 -3.05
CA ASN A 127 10.67 -17.05 -1.70
C ASN A 127 11.74 -16.06 -1.21
N GLU A 128 12.52 -15.47 -2.11
CA GLU A 128 13.60 -14.55 -1.76
C GLU A 128 13.13 -13.35 -0.93
N VAL A 129 11.88 -12.91 -1.08
CA VAL A 129 11.33 -11.76 -0.34
C VAL A 129 11.13 -12.10 1.12
N LEU A 130 10.54 -13.27 1.36
CA LEU A 130 10.20 -13.73 2.71
C LEU A 130 11.46 -13.98 3.53
N ALA A 131 12.57 -14.34 2.89
CA ALA A 131 13.86 -14.49 3.55
C ALA A 131 14.47 -13.16 4.01
N ASN A 132 14.19 -12.06 3.30
CA ASN A 132 14.84 -10.77 3.51
C ASN A 132 13.99 -9.76 4.31
N LEU A 133 12.68 -9.95 4.42
CA LEU A 133 11.83 -9.11 5.29
C LEU A 133 12.07 -9.43 6.78
N SER A 134 12.03 -8.41 7.65
CA SER A 134 12.15 -8.66 9.10
C SER A 134 10.90 -9.36 9.65
N ASP A 135 11.08 -10.08 10.76
CA ASP A 135 9.95 -10.73 11.45
C ASP A 135 8.93 -9.69 11.93
N ASP A 136 9.38 -8.51 12.36
CA ASP A 136 8.48 -7.42 12.80
C ASP A 136 7.56 -6.93 11.69
N ILE A 137 8.08 -6.77 10.47
CA ILE A 137 7.28 -6.31 9.31
C ILE A 137 6.22 -7.36 8.96
N LEU A 138 6.62 -8.62 8.88
CA LEU A 138 5.71 -9.72 8.57
C LEU A 138 4.67 -9.92 9.68
N ALA A 139 5.06 -9.73 10.93
CA ALA A 139 4.17 -9.80 12.08
C ALA A 139 3.11 -8.70 12.03
N ARG A 140 3.50 -7.47 11.69
CA ARG A 140 2.59 -6.33 11.49
C ARG A 140 1.62 -6.52 10.32
N LEU A 141 2.04 -7.21 9.25
CA LEU A 141 1.18 -7.57 8.13
C LEU A 141 0.18 -8.68 8.49
N ALA A 142 0.62 -9.71 9.21
CA ALA A 142 -0.21 -10.86 9.61
C ALA A 142 -1.04 -10.61 10.87
N GLY A 143 -0.83 -9.50 11.59
CA GLY A 143 -1.50 -9.21 12.86
C GLY A 143 -1.12 -10.17 13.99
N VAL A 144 0.15 -10.59 14.04
CA VAL A 144 0.69 -11.53 15.03
C VAL A 144 1.90 -10.93 15.77
N LEU A 145 2.43 -11.67 16.75
CA LEU A 145 3.69 -11.29 17.41
C LEU A 145 4.90 -11.74 16.57
N PRO A 146 6.02 -10.99 16.58
CA PRO A 146 7.24 -11.36 15.84
C PRO A 146 7.74 -12.78 16.14
N GLN A 147 7.63 -13.22 17.39
CA GLN A 147 7.99 -14.58 17.82
C GLN A 147 7.19 -15.70 17.11
N THR A 148 5.94 -15.43 16.73
CA THR A 148 5.12 -16.35 15.94
C THR A 148 5.71 -16.53 14.54
N VAL A 149 6.13 -15.42 13.92
CA VAL A 149 6.79 -15.42 12.60
C VAL A 149 8.14 -16.13 12.67
N ALA A 150 8.97 -15.82 13.68
CA ALA A 150 10.29 -16.42 13.85
C ALA A 150 10.23 -17.96 14.00
N THR A 151 9.22 -18.45 14.74
CA THR A 151 8.98 -19.89 14.92
C THR A 151 8.70 -20.57 13.58
N LEU A 152 7.77 -20.02 12.80
CA LEU A 152 7.41 -20.57 11.49
C LEU A 152 8.52 -20.40 10.46
N ARG A 153 9.25 -19.29 10.48
CA ARG A 153 10.40 -19.07 9.59
C ARG A 153 11.50 -20.11 9.83
N THR A 154 11.74 -20.46 11.09
CA THR A 154 12.67 -21.55 11.44
C THR A 154 12.16 -22.86 10.86
N GLN A 155 10.89 -23.22 11.09
CA GLN A 155 10.30 -24.44 10.53
C GLN A 155 10.33 -24.45 8.99
N HIS A 156 9.96 -23.35 8.34
CA HIS A 156 9.90 -23.21 6.89
C HIS A 156 11.28 -23.33 6.23
N ARG A 157 12.35 -22.84 6.87
CA ARG A 157 13.73 -23.09 6.41
C ARG A 157 14.11 -24.56 6.46
N HIS A 158 13.60 -25.31 7.44
CA HIS A 158 13.84 -26.75 7.54
C HIS A 158 12.98 -27.56 6.54
N PHE A 159 11.82 -27.03 6.13
CA PHE A 159 10.93 -27.66 5.13
C PHE A 159 11.18 -27.19 3.69
N ALA A 160 12.01 -26.17 3.46
CA ALA A 160 12.41 -25.75 2.13
C ALA A 160 13.20 -26.89 1.46
N ASN A 161 12.50 -27.69 0.66
CA ASN A 161 13.10 -28.79 -0.08
C ASN A 161 14.17 -28.24 -1.03
N PRO A 162 15.45 -28.64 -0.90
CA PRO A 162 16.53 -28.15 -1.76
C PRO A 162 16.28 -28.46 -3.24
N ASN A 163 15.43 -29.44 -3.57
CA ASN A 163 15.09 -29.81 -4.94
C ASN A 163 13.99 -28.93 -5.60
N ARG A 164 13.40 -27.95 -4.89
CA ARG A 164 12.42 -27.02 -5.48
C ARG A 164 13.04 -25.72 -6.01
N LEU A 165 14.36 -25.56 -5.86
CA LEU A 165 15.13 -24.39 -6.31
C LEU A 165 15.46 -24.40 -7.81
N GLU A 166 15.09 -25.44 -8.58
CA GLU A 166 15.32 -25.53 -10.03
C GLU A 166 14.11 -25.13 -10.89
N GLY A 167 13.24 -24.26 -10.37
CA GLY A 167 12.30 -23.51 -11.19
C GLY A 167 12.91 -22.17 -11.56
N SER A 168 13.67 -22.11 -12.65
CA SER A 168 14.23 -20.88 -13.24
C SER A 168 13.15 -19.83 -13.55
N VAL A 169 12.75 -19.06 -12.54
CA VAL A 169 12.34 -17.67 -12.71
C VAL A 169 13.64 -16.91 -12.55
N GLY A 170 14.10 -16.26 -13.63
CA GLY A 170 15.36 -15.51 -13.64
C GLY A 170 15.50 -14.69 -12.37
N LYS A 171 16.69 -14.73 -11.76
CA LYS A 171 17.10 -13.97 -10.57
C LYS A 171 16.85 -12.48 -10.80
N ALA A 172 15.61 -12.05 -10.69
CA ALA A 172 15.25 -10.65 -10.63
C ALA A 172 15.78 -10.23 -9.27
N ASN A 173 16.85 -9.43 -9.26
CA ASN A 173 17.42 -8.84 -8.06
C ASN A 173 16.32 -8.06 -7.34
N LEU A 174 15.57 -8.73 -6.46
CA LEU A 174 14.40 -8.14 -5.84
C LEU A 174 14.91 -7.28 -4.68
N CYS A 175 14.88 -5.96 -4.87
CA CYS A 175 15.41 -5.03 -3.91
C CYS A 175 14.39 -4.80 -2.79
N ILE A 176 14.83 -4.91 -1.53
CA ILE A 176 14.04 -4.45 -0.38
C ILE A 176 14.68 -3.15 0.13
N ARG A 177 13.92 -2.07 0.15
CA ARG A 177 14.41 -0.76 0.63
C ARG A 177 13.45 -0.18 1.64
N ALA A 178 13.96 0.10 2.84
CA ALA A 178 13.21 0.79 3.88
C ALA A 178 13.49 2.30 3.81
N ILE A 179 12.43 3.08 3.84
CA ILE A 179 12.44 4.53 3.99
C ILE A 179 11.81 4.82 5.35
N HIS A 180 12.60 5.33 6.29
CA HIS A 180 12.08 5.83 7.55
C HIS A 180 11.50 7.23 7.34
N LEU A 181 10.29 7.45 7.85
CA LEU A 181 9.63 8.75 7.80
C LEU A 181 9.67 9.34 9.21
N GLU A 182 10.18 10.56 9.33
CA GLU A 182 10.24 11.27 10.60
C GLU A 182 8.82 11.59 11.09
N PRO A 183 8.50 11.35 12.38
CA PRO A 183 7.20 11.73 12.94
C PRO A 183 7.01 13.25 12.85
N ILE A 184 5.89 13.67 12.28
CA ILE A 184 5.52 15.10 12.13
C ILE A 184 5.53 15.85 13.48
N GLY A 185 5.38 15.12 14.61
CA GLY A 185 5.48 15.67 15.96
C GLY A 185 6.84 16.27 16.34
N LEU A 186 7.94 15.93 15.65
CA LEU A 186 9.26 16.54 15.90
C LEU A 186 9.51 17.82 15.07
N LEU A 187 8.78 18.00 13.95
CA LEU A 187 8.89 19.19 13.11
C LEU A 187 8.01 20.35 13.58
N ALA A 188 6.96 20.05 14.36
CA ALA A 188 6.09 21.06 14.97
C ALA A 188 6.78 21.94 16.04
N GLN A 189 8.05 21.67 16.39
CA GLN A 189 8.86 22.51 17.29
C GLN A 189 9.79 23.50 16.55
N ARG A 190 9.74 23.57 15.21
CA ARG A 190 10.43 24.62 14.44
C ARG A 190 9.42 25.69 13.97
N PRO A 191 9.55 26.97 14.41
CA PRO A 191 8.49 27.97 14.19
C PRO A 191 8.26 28.46 12.75
N GLU A 192 8.85 27.86 11.71
CA GLU A 192 8.96 28.51 10.39
C GLU A 192 8.51 27.64 9.19
N VAL A 193 7.90 26.46 9.40
CA VAL A 193 7.52 25.59 8.26
C VAL A 193 6.01 25.65 8.02
N PRO A 194 5.54 26.19 6.88
CA PRO A 194 4.13 26.20 6.52
C PRO A 194 3.57 24.77 6.47
N MET A 195 2.35 24.56 6.98
CA MET A 195 1.63 23.26 7.00
C MET A 195 1.54 22.57 5.62
N ALA A 196 1.63 23.31 4.52
CA ALA A 196 1.66 22.77 3.15
C ALA A 196 2.99 22.07 2.78
N SER A 197 4.07 22.29 3.55
CA SER A 197 5.40 21.73 3.31
C SER A 197 5.69 20.43 4.06
N ILE A 198 4.71 19.88 4.79
CA ILE A 198 4.89 18.68 5.62
C ILE A 198 4.55 17.39 4.84
N TYR A 199 3.73 17.50 3.79
CA TYR A 199 3.34 16.40 2.89
C TYR A 199 4.32 15.97 1.77
N PRO A 200 5.47 16.64 1.46
CA PRO A 200 6.38 16.15 0.42
C PRO A 200 7.11 14.85 0.79
N SER A 201 7.14 14.44 2.06
CA SER A 201 8.11 13.44 2.54
C SER A 201 7.97 12.06 1.88
N LEU A 202 6.76 11.56 1.65
CA LEU A 202 6.55 10.23 1.06
C LEU A 202 6.78 10.24 -0.46
N ILE A 203 6.20 11.20 -1.18
CA ILE A 203 6.32 11.29 -2.64
C ILE A 203 7.78 11.56 -3.01
N THR A 204 8.43 12.53 -2.36
CA THR A 204 9.85 12.83 -2.58
C THR A 204 10.74 11.64 -2.22
N ALA A 205 10.48 10.95 -1.12
CA ALA A 205 11.29 9.79 -0.75
C ALA A 205 11.10 8.61 -1.72
N LEU A 206 9.87 8.36 -2.17
CA LEU A 206 9.58 7.31 -3.16
C LEU A 206 10.12 7.65 -4.57
N GLN A 207 10.07 8.91 -4.98
CA GLN A 207 10.66 9.38 -6.24
C GLN A 207 12.20 9.42 -6.20
N SER A 208 12.81 9.52 -5.01
CA SER A 208 14.26 9.42 -4.82
C SER A 208 14.80 7.97 -4.89
N LEU A 209 13.92 6.97 -5.01
CA LEU A 209 14.33 5.59 -5.23
C LEU A 209 14.98 5.48 -6.61
N PRO A 210 16.26 5.06 -6.71
CA PRO A 210 16.94 4.94 -8.00
C PRO A 210 16.23 3.89 -8.86
N CYS A 211 15.95 4.25 -10.12
CA CYS A 211 15.58 3.26 -11.14
C CYS A 211 16.69 2.21 -11.24
N PRO A 212 16.39 0.91 -11.18
CA PRO A 212 17.39 -0.09 -11.53
C PRO A 212 17.79 0.10 -13.01
N ALA A 213 19.09 0.14 -13.26
CA ALA A 213 19.68 0.13 -14.59
C ALA A 213 19.43 -1.21 -15.31
#